data_AF-A0AAD7BUN2-F1
#
_entry.id   AF-A0AAD7BUN2-F1
#
_cell.length_a   1.000
_cell.length_b   1.000
_cell.length_c   1.000
_cell.angle_alpha   90.00
_cell.angle_beta   90.00
_cell.angle_gamma   90.00
#
_symmetry.space_group_name_H-M   'P 1'
#
loop_
_entity.id
_entity.type
_entity.pdbx_description
1 polymer ?
#
loop_
_entity_poly.entity_id
_entity_poly.type
_entity_poly.pdbx_seq_one_letter_code
_entity_poly.pdbx_strand_id
1 'polypeptide(L)'
;MTSPTDISPNASPVLASSKRQPRRGPPESKHLQRQRLAGKCPYPLAYTKHVFELESLDMRLINHLNNGSVSFVDFSDPNWRAEEGSATPERSLDLGCGTGSWVIDAAKEWPNCDFVGFDLVDVQIPLRTLPPEYASIAERISWVHGNFLTNKLPFEDDEFDHVHIRGISQGVPENKWGTLFEEVSRVLRPGGVVEIMEDDIIFPLLPKWFTAPLRSRTRRATSVVHYPDGTHRGLFPFPDTQSDAAAHDHALLESLYKTIFSSRFINLNPTAILPSYFTTYFRHVTLGPVISFFMPPIPPLQPLPPQIITSYVIDPNSDTLDSRTSTVFASPNEVRPTSLSFSSVSTSTADSSRLSSMFTGTRRKSSSVSTYDSPEDSSLFTKPSSDPPKSPSPFKSFVLDGGMDDEEPAMSPYRIQMRNNLNLFNERALAMHLYRSYQVVLACQEEMWEELKDRIRNRKAELKPFGWDDDEELEELQSRKKFELLVDRYRTDMQTRTALWCSLTGIGWQFPPREPLSKAELIEEERIRAAMLEARAYAESDDGPPQPCRSLRVLVGYKA
;
A
#
# COMPACT_ATOMS: atom_id res chain seq x y z
N MET A 1 4.40 14.17 -87.20
CA MET A 1 5.42 13.56 -88.09
C MET A 1 6.29 12.67 -87.22
N THR A 2 6.73 11.52 -87.75
CA THR A 2 7.93 10.73 -87.36
C THR A 2 8.39 10.69 -85.89
N SER A 3 8.17 9.52 -85.27
CA SER A 3 9.11 8.81 -84.38
C SER A 3 10.32 8.25 -85.20
N PRO A 4 11.36 7.58 -84.67
CA PRO A 4 11.43 6.85 -83.39
C PRO A 4 12.78 6.90 -82.60
N THR A 5 12.96 5.85 -81.79
CA THR A 5 13.95 5.44 -80.77
C THR A 5 15.45 5.49 -81.09
N ASP A 6 16.28 5.47 -80.03
CA ASP A 6 17.46 4.58 -79.76
C ASP A 6 18.46 5.26 -78.78
N ILE A 7 19.38 4.64 -78.02
CA ILE A 7 19.64 3.26 -77.53
C ILE A 7 20.48 3.37 -76.22
N SER A 8 20.54 2.34 -75.37
CA SER A 8 21.40 2.28 -74.16
C SER A 8 22.65 1.39 -74.37
N PRO A 9 23.79 1.66 -73.71
CA PRO A 9 24.35 0.59 -72.88
C PRO A 9 25.09 0.99 -71.57
N ASN A 10 24.92 0.14 -70.55
CA ASN A 10 25.89 -0.29 -69.52
C ASN A 10 26.91 0.68 -68.89
N ALA A 11 26.74 0.94 -67.58
CA ALA A 11 27.84 0.87 -66.60
C ALA A 11 27.30 0.64 -65.16
N SER A 12 27.85 -0.35 -64.43
CA SER A 12 27.69 -0.58 -62.98
C SER A 12 28.58 -1.76 -62.54
N PRO A 13 28.96 -1.90 -61.24
CA PRO A 13 28.78 -0.99 -60.11
C PRO A 13 30.11 -0.57 -59.42
N VAL A 14 30.04 0.36 -58.47
CA VAL A 14 31.02 0.47 -57.37
C VAL A 14 30.26 0.52 -56.05
N LEU A 15 30.69 -0.25 -55.05
CA LEU A 15 29.97 -0.40 -53.79
C LEU A 15 30.17 0.82 -52.87
N ALA A 16 29.07 1.41 -52.41
CA ALA A 16 29.04 2.29 -51.24
C ALA A 16 28.41 1.54 -50.05
N SER A 17 29.02 1.64 -48.86
CA SER A 17 28.68 0.79 -47.71
C SER A 17 27.45 1.27 -46.94
N SER A 18 26.42 0.42 -46.87
CA SER A 18 25.21 0.69 -46.10
C SER A 18 25.46 0.54 -44.58
N LYS A 19 25.68 1.66 -43.89
CA LYS A 19 25.61 1.71 -42.42
C LYS A 19 24.15 1.61 -41.97
N ARG A 20 23.74 0.43 -41.50
CA ARG A 20 22.43 0.23 -40.85
C ARG A 20 22.27 1.19 -39.68
N GLN A 21 21.26 2.07 -39.72
CA GLN A 21 20.79 2.76 -38.51
C GLN A 21 20.07 1.76 -37.60
N PRO A 22 20.24 1.83 -36.26
CA PRO A 22 19.44 1.05 -35.33
C PRO A 22 18.00 1.55 -35.32
N ARG A 23 17.03 0.64 -35.48
CA ARG A 23 15.61 0.95 -35.27
C ARG A 23 15.40 1.42 -33.83
N ARG A 24 14.86 2.63 -33.63
CA ARG A 24 14.28 3.02 -32.33
C ARG A 24 13.07 2.11 -32.05
N GLY A 25 13.01 1.54 -30.85
CA GLY A 25 11.81 0.88 -30.34
C GLY A 25 10.71 1.90 -29.97
N PRO A 26 9.52 1.43 -29.57
CA PRO A 26 8.46 2.31 -29.09
C PRO A 26 8.86 3.06 -27.80
N PRO A 27 8.33 4.27 -27.56
CA PRO A 27 8.69 5.09 -26.40
C PRO A 27 7.94 4.66 -25.13
N GLU A 28 8.33 3.52 -24.55
CA GLU A 28 7.68 2.99 -23.35
C GLU A 28 8.21 3.58 -22.03
N SER A 29 7.27 3.78 -21.08
CA SER A 29 7.40 4.04 -19.63
C SER A 29 8.23 5.23 -19.11
N LYS A 30 9.38 5.56 -19.70
CA LYS A 30 10.41 6.44 -19.09
C LYS A 30 10.06 7.93 -18.94
N HIS A 31 8.89 8.38 -19.40
CA HIS A 31 8.49 9.80 -19.34
C HIS A 31 7.74 10.16 -18.04
N LEU A 32 6.79 9.33 -17.62
CA LEU A 32 6.03 9.51 -16.37
C LEU A 32 6.95 9.40 -15.13
N GLN A 33 7.83 8.40 -15.13
CA GLN A 33 8.75 8.10 -14.02
C GLN A 33 9.85 9.17 -13.80
N ARG A 34 9.78 10.32 -14.46
CA ARG A 34 10.84 11.36 -14.43
C ARG A 34 10.34 12.79 -14.24
N GLN A 35 9.05 13.01 -13.95
CA GLN A 35 8.53 14.32 -13.52
C GLN A 35 8.90 14.61 -12.04
N ARG A 36 10.20 14.67 -11.72
CA ARG A 36 10.67 15.23 -10.45
C ARG A 36 10.44 16.75 -10.48
N LEU A 37 9.36 17.23 -9.85
CA LEU A 37 9.09 18.66 -9.58
C LEU A 37 9.99 19.20 -8.45
N ALA A 38 11.30 18.96 -8.56
CA ALA A 38 12.30 19.32 -7.56
C ALA A 38 12.25 20.82 -7.24
N GLY A 39 12.02 21.15 -5.97
CA GLY A 39 11.87 22.54 -5.49
C GLY A 39 10.50 23.19 -5.73
N LYS A 40 9.51 22.48 -6.30
CA LYS A 40 8.12 22.98 -6.45
C LYS A 40 7.08 22.15 -5.70
N CYS A 41 7.26 20.84 -5.63
CA CYS A 41 6.36 19.95 -4.89
C CYS A 41 7.07 19.39 -3.66
N PRO A 42 6.49 19.49 -2.45
CA PRO A 42 7.02 18.83 -1.26
C PRO A 42 6.56 17.37 -1.13
N TYR A 43 5.52 16.92 -1.84
CA TYR A 43 5.06 15.52 -1.82
C TYR A 43 6.18 14.56 -2.26
N PRO A 44 6.60 13.59 -1.44
CA PRO A 44 7.77 12.75 -1.73
C PRO A 44 7.45 11.43 -2.45
N LEU A 45 6.19 11.15 -2.76
CA LEU A 45 5.78 9.92 -3.44
C LEU A 45 6.00 10.01 -4.96
N ALA A 46 6.47 8.92 -5.56
CA ALA A 46 6.63 8.81 -7.01
C ALA A 46 5.28 8.57 -7.73
N TYR A 47 4.94 9.48 -8.66
CA TYR A 47 3.80 9.40 -9.59
C TYR A 47 3.94 8.20 -10.55
N THR A 48 3.56 7.01 -10.06
CA THR A 48 3.63 5.74 -10.79
C THR A 48 2.25 5.10 -10.89
N LYS A 49 2.05 4.31 -11.95
CA LYS A 49 0.79 3.58 -12.18
C LYS A 49 0.30 2.80 -10.95
N HIS A 50 1.22 2.20 -10.18
CA HIS A 50 0.86 1.44 -8.99
C HIS A 50 0.32 2.31 -7.84
N VAL A 51 0.84 3.54 -7.68
CA VAL A 51 0.32 4.50 -6.70
C VAL A 51 -1.08 4.96 -7.09
N PHE A 52 -1.32 5.26 -8.37
CA PHE A 52 -2.67 5.61 -8.88
C PHE A 52 -3.67 4.44 -8.76
N GLU A 53 -3.23 3.19 -8.91
CA GLU A 53 -4.06 2.01 -8.68
C GLU A 53 -4.44 1.85 -7.20
N LEU A 54 -3.52 2.13 -6.27
CA LEU A 54 -3.79 2.15 -4.82
C LEU A 54 -4.70 3.32 -4.41
N GLU A 55 -4.52 4.50 -4.99
CA GLU A 55 -5.39 5.67 -4.82
C GLU A 55 -6.84 5.35 -5.24
N SER A 56 -7.00 4.68 -6.38
CA SER A 56 -8.30 4.23 -6.90
C SER A 56 -8.97 3.17 -6.02
N LEU A 57 -8.19 2.24 -5.45
CA LEU A 57 -8.68 1.23 -4.50
C LEU A 57 -9.09 1.86 -3.17
N ASP A 58 -8.32 2.82 -2.65
CA ASP A 58 -8.69 3.60 -1.47
C ASP A 58 -10.03 4.33 -1.70
N MET A 59 -10.24 4.94 -2.87
CA MET A 59 -11.51 5.65 -3.13
C MET A 59 -12.72 4.71 -3.11
N ARG A 60 -12.58 3.47 -3.60
CA ARG A 60 -13.62 2.42 -3.48
C ARG A 60 -13.86 2.00 -2.02
N LEU A 61 -12.82 1.95 -1.18
CA LEU A 61 -12.97 1.71 0.25
C LEU A 61 -13.74 2.85 0.93
N ILE A 62 -13.38 4.10 0.67
CA ILE A 62 -14.00 5.27 1.29
C ILE A 62 -15.49 5.34 0.96
N ASN A 63 -15.84 5.21 -0.33
CA ASN A 63 -17.23 5.12 -0.78
C ASN A 63 -17.99 3.98 -0.06
N HIS A 64 -17.37 2.82 0.16
CA HIS A 64 -17.97 1.73 0.93
C HIS A 64 -18.14 2.02 2.43
N LEU A 65 -17.17 2.68 3.08
CA LEU A 65 -17.27 3.12 4.48
C LEU A 65 -18.36 4.19 4.68
N ASN A 66 -18.63 4.96 3.62
CA ASN A 66 -19.64 6.02 3.51
C ASN A 66 -20.96 5.54 2.86
N ASN A 67 -21.35 4.28 3.12
CA ASN A 67 -22.61 3.65 2.66
C ASN A 67 -22.90 3.67 1.14
N GLY A 68 -21.93 4.04 0.30
CA GLY A 68 -22.04 4.10 -1.16
C GLY A 68 -22.04 5.51 -1.76
N SER A 69 -22.03 6.58 -0.95
CA SER A 69 -21.96 7.98 -1.45
C SER A 69 -20.52 8.48 -1.58
N VAL A 70 -20.30 9.46 -2.46
CA VAL A 70 -19.02 10.16 -2.65
C VAL A 70 -18.66 11.19 -1.56
N SER A 71 -19.59 11.62 -0.72
CA SER A 71 -19.37 12.69 0.28
C SER A 71 -19.92 12.33 1.65
N PHE A 72 -19.22 12.72 2.72
CA PHE A 72 -19.62 12.52 4.11
C PHE A 72 -20.70 13.52 4.59
N VAL A 73 -21.16 14.40 3.70
CA VAL A 73 -22.27 15.35 3.93
C VAL A 73 -23.56 14.80 3.35
N ASP A 74 -24.61 14.68 4.17
CA ASP A 74 -25.95 14.36 3.68
C ASP A 74 -26.60 15.61 3.06
N PHE A 75 -26.37 15.81 1.76
CA PHE A 75 -27.00 16.88 0.98
C PHE A 75 -28.52 16.70 0.77
N SER A 76 -29.11 15.58 1.20
CA SER A 76 -30.56 15.33 1.15
C SER A 76 -31.30 15.74 2.43
N ASP A 77 -30.59 16.11 3.50
CA ASP A 77 -31.19 16.69 4.71
C ASP A 77 -31.93 18.00 4.35
N PRO A 78 -33.24 18.16 4.63
CA PRO A 78 -33.98 19.40 4.40
C PRO A 78 -33.42 20.64 5.12
N ASN A 79 -32.51 20.47 6.09
CA ASN A 79 -31.79 21.57 6.73
C ASN A 79 -30.57 22.05 5.91
N TRP A 80 -30.10 21.29 4.92
CA TRP A 80 -29.13 21.75 3.94
C TRP A 80 -29.82 22.71 2.96
N ARG A 81 -29.40 23.99 2.96
CA ARG A 81 -29.91 25.06 2.08
C ARG A 81 -31.43 25.15 1.97
N ALA A 82 -32.08 25.31 3.12
CA ALA A 82 -33.54 25.48 3.27
C ALA A 82 -34.18 26.65 2.46
N GLU A 83 -33.39 27.52 1.82
CA GLU A 83 -33.87 28.66 1.01
C GLU A 83 -33.81 28.45 -0.52
N GLU A 84 -33.03 27.49 -1.03
CA GLU A 84 -32.80 27.31 -2.49
C GLU A 84 -33.16 25.91 -3.05
N GLY A 85 -33.32 24.89 -2.20
CA GLY A 85 -34.00 23.64 -2.57
C GLY A 85 -33.27 22.67 -3.51
N SER A 86 -31.97 22.84 -3.75
CA SER A 86 -31.15 21.82 -4.43
C SER A 86 -30.64 20.78 -3.43
N ALA A 87 -30.93 19.49 -3.70
CA ALA A 87 -30.48 18.34 -2.90
C ALA A 87 -29.03 17.89 -3.18
N THR A 88 -28.27 18.66 -3.95
CA THR A 88 -26.82 18.49 -4.19
C THR A 88 -26.15 19.87 -4.34
N PRO A 89 -24.82 19.97 -4.19
CA PRO A 89 -24.07 21.14 -4.66
C PRO A 89 -24.39 21.49 -6.13
N GLU A 90 -24.31 22.77 -6.48
CA GLU A 90 -24.27 23.23 -7.88
C GLU A 90 -22.83 23.31 -8.38
N ARG A 91 -21.87 23.61 -7.50
CA ARG A 91 -20.46 23.72 -7.86
C ARG A 91 -19.51 23.21 -6.77
N SER A 92 -18.66 22.26 -7.15
CA SER A 92 -17.72 21.57 -6.25
C SER A 92 -16.26 21.72 -6.71
N LEU A 93 -15.37 21.96 -5.76
CA LEU A 93 -13.91 21.91 -5.94
C LEU A 93 -13.36 20.61 -5.31
N ASP A 94 -12.45 19.93 -6.00
CA ASP A 94 -11.60 18.86 -5.44
C ASP A 94 -10.15 19.38 -5.40
N LEU A 95 -9.61 19.56 -4.19
CA LEU A 95 -8.33 20.26 -3.97
C LEU A 95 -7.22 19.26 -3.65
N GLY A 96 -6.29 19.10 -4.60
CA GLY A 96 -5.35 17.97 -4.66
C GLY A 96 -6.01 16.74 -5.30
N CYS A 97 -6.73 16.94 -6.40
CA CYS A 97 -7.60 15.92 -6.99
C CYS A 97 -6.88 14.66 -7.53
N GLY A 98 -5.54 14.67 -7.60
CA GLY A 98 -4.74 13.52 -8.01
C GLY A 98 -5.14 13.03 -9.40
N THR A 99 -5.58 11.78 -9.51
CA THR A 99 -6.09 11.19 -10.77
C THR A 99 -7.40 11.80 -11.29
N GLY A 100 -8.09 12.62 -10.48
CA GLY A 100 -9.45 13.10 -10.76
C GLY A 100 -10.53 12.01 -10.57
N SER A 101 -10.19 10.90 -9.92
CA SER A 101 -11.07 9.74 -9.76
C SER A 101 -12.30 10.03 -8.88
N TRP A 102 -12.16 10.84 -7.81
CA TRP A 102 -13.28 11.30 -7.01
C TRP A 102 -14.24 12.16 -7.84
N VAL A 103 -13.75 13.20 -8.52
CA VAL A 103 -14.54 14.08 -9.39
C VAL A 103 -15.35 13.30 -10.43
N ILE A 104 -14.76 12.29 -11.06
CA ILE A 104 -15.45 11.48 -12.10
C ILE A 104 -16.57 10.61 -11.51
N ASP A 105 -16.44 10.12 -10.27
CA ASP A 105 -17.53 9.37 -9.62
C ASP A 105 -18.56 10.32 -8.98
N ALA A 106 -18.15 11.45 -8.40
CA ALA A 106 -19.05 12.45 -7.85
C ALA A 106 -19.93 13.11 -8.93
N ALA A 107 -19.37 13.34 -10.13
CA ALA A 107 -20.15 13.84 -11.27
C ALA A 107 -21.16 12.82 -11.85
N LYS A 108 -21.13 11.55 -11.41
CA LYS A 108 -22.21 10.56 -11.68
C LYS A 108 -23.31 10.64 -10.64
N GLU A 109 -22.97 10.92 -9.39
CA GLU A 109 -23.91 11.03 -8.27
C GLU A 109 -24.66 12.38 -8.29
N TRP A 110 -23.97 13.47 -8.65
CA TRP A 110 -24.52 14.82 -8.73
C TRP A 110 -24.60 15.28 -10.19
N PRO A 111 -25.72 15.05 -10.91
CA PRO A 111 -25.84 15.36 -12.34
C PRO A 111 -25.95 16.86 -12.62
N ASN A 112 -26.35 17.67 -11.63
CA ASN A 112 -26.55 19.11 -11.75
C ASN A 112 -25.36 19.93 -11.21
N CYS A 113 -24.28 19.27 -10.78
CA CYS A 113 -23.09 19.94 -10.23
C CYS A 113 -22.02 20.11 -11.31
N ASP A 114 -21.42 21.30 -11.40
CA ASP A 114 -20.16 21.55 -12.10
C ASP A 114 -18.98 21.25 -11.16
N PHE A 115 -17.89 20.71 -11.72
CA PHE A 115 -16.74 20.26 -10.95
C PHE A 115 -15.44 20.90 -11.43
N VAL A 116 -14.64 21.37 -10.48
CA VAL A 116 -13.25 21.78 -10.71
C VAL A 116 -12.33 20.84 -9.93
N GLY A 117 -11.45 20.12 -10.64
CA GLY A 117 -10.35 19.40 -10.00
C GLY A 117 -9.07 20.23 -10.08
N PHE A 118 -8.52 20.62 -8.92
CA PHE A 118 -7.28 21.39 -8.83
C PHE A 118 -6.14 20.50 -8.35
N ASP A 119 -5.02 20.47 -9.07
CA ASP A 119 -3.79 19.76 -8.65
C ASP A 119 -2.52 20.52 -9.04
N LEU A 120 -1.38 20.11 -8.51
CA LEU A 120 -0.06 20.61 -8.92
C LEU A 120 0.48 19.88 -10.16
N VAL A 121 -0.01 18.69 -10.48
CA VAL A 121 0.52 17.82 -11.54
C VAL A 121 -0.58 17.36 -12.49
N ASP A 122 -0.30 17.47 -13.79
CA ASP A 122 -1.16 16.98 -14.87
C ASP A 122 -1.09 15.45 -14.97
N VAL A 123 -1.88 14.77 -14.13
CA VAL A 123 -2.00 13.30 -14.04
C VAL A 123 -3.46 12.82 -14.16
N GLN A 124 -4.39 13.74 -14.39
CA GLN A 124 -5.83 13.45 -14.44
C GLN A 124 -6.21 12.71 -15.72
N ILE A 125 -7.33 11.98 -15.70
CA ILE A 125 -7.85 11.30 -16.89
C ILE A 125 -8.24 12.35 -17.96
N PRO A 126 -7.70 12.28 -19.19
CA PRO A 126 -8.07 13.22 -20.24
C PRO A 126 -9.54 13.01 -20.64
N LEU A 127 -10.41 13.96 -20.32
CA LEU A 127 -11.88 13.82 -20.42
C LEU A 127 -12.37 13.35 -21.80
N ARG A 128 -11.70 13.78 -22.88
CA ARG A 128 -11.88 13.31 -24.27
C ARG A 128 -11.65 11.81 -24.52
N THR A 129 -11.22 11.05 -23.51
CA THR A 129 -11.01 9.59 -23.56
C THR A 129 -12.03 8.81 -22.74
N LEU A 130 -12.95 9.50 -22.05
CA LEU A 130 -14.12 8.87 -21.45
C LEU A 130 -15.03 8.31 -22.56
N PRO A 131 -15.66 7.14 -22.35
CA PRO A 131 -16.65 6.59 -23.29
C PRO A 131 -17.81 7.55 -23.59
N PRO A 132 -18.45 7.48 -24.77
CA PRO A 132 -19.49 8.43 -25.20
C PRO A 132 -20.69 8.55 -24.24
N GLU A 133 -21.02 7.49 -23.52
CA GLU A 133 -22.05 7.48 -22.48
C GLU A 133 -21.76 8.40 -21.27
N TYR A 134 -20.53 8.93 -21.15
CA TYR A 134 -20.11 9.89 -20.14
C TYR A 134 -19.82 11.29 -20.71
N ALA A 135 -20.28 11.63 -21.92
CA ALA A 135 -20.05 12.95 -22.52
C ALA A 135 -20.57 14.10 -21.65
N SER A 136 -21.79 13.98 -21.10
CA SER A 136 -22.39 14.95 -20.17
C SER A 136 -21.76 14.97 -18.77
N ILE A 137 -20.76 14.12 -18.52
CA ILE A 137 -19.87 14.20 -17.36
C ILE A 137 -18.59 14.94 -17.74
N ALA A 138 -18.01 14.62 -18.90
CA ALA A 138 -16.85 15.32 -19.45
C ALA A 138 -17.09 16.83 -19.64
N GLU A 139 -18.31 17.24 -19.99
CA GLU A 139 -18.70 18.64 -20.20
C GLU A 139 -18.76 19.48 -18.92
N ARG A 140 -18.92 18.86 -17.73
CA ARG A 140 -19.05 19.52 -16.43
C ARG A 140 -17.77 19.49 -15.58
N ILE A 141 -16.67 18.92 -16.10
CA ILE A 141 -15.41 18.78 -15.35
C ILE A 141 -14.34 19.70 -15.96
N SER A 142 -13.75 20.54 -15.12
CA SER A 142 -12.58 21.35 -15.45
C SER A 142 -11.36 20.93 -14.63
N TRP A 143 -10.26 20.59 -15.31
CA TRP A 143 -8.96 20.38 -14.67
C TRP A 143 -8.18 21.69 -14.63
N VAL A 144 -7.68 22.09 -13.46
CA VAL A 144 -6.92 23.32 -13.22
C VAL A 144 -5.60 22.98 -12.53
N HIS A 145 -4.49 23.52 -13.04
CA HIS A 145 -3.16 23.20 -12.53
C HIS A 145 -2.48 24.39 -11.85
N GLY A 146 -2.03 24.23 -10.61
CA GLY A 146 -1.40 25.31 -9.84
C GLY A 146 -0.83 24.86 -8.48
N ASN A 147 -0.23 25.80 -7.75
CA ASN A 147 0.42 25.51 -6.47
C ASN A 147 -0.18 26.35 -5.33
N PHE A 148 -1.14 25.78 -4.60
CA PHE A 148 -1.81 26.43 -3.46
C PHE A 148 -0.87 26.75 -2.28
N LEU A 149 0.37 26.22 -2.26
CA LEU A 149 1.37 26.55 -1.23
C LEU A 149 2.11 27.86 -1.53
N THR A 150 2.15 28.29 -2.79
CA THR A 150 2.90 29.47 -3.27
C THR A 150 2.03 30.54 -3.93
N ASN A 151 0.78 30.23 -4.25
CA ASN A 151 -0.15 31.09 -4.97
C ASN A 151 -1.55 30.99 -4.34
N LYS A 152 -2.32 32.08 -4.39
CA LYS A 152 -3.77 32.02 -4.16
C LYS A 152 -4.44 31.07 -5.15
N LEU A 153 -5.58 30.51 -4.78
CA LEU A 153 -6.41 29.74 -5.71
C LEU A 153 -6.92 30.68 -6.83
N PRO A 154 -6.92 30.24 -8.10
CA PRO A 154 -7.30 31.06 -9.26
C PRO A 154 -8.83 31.13 -9.43
N PHE A 155 -9.51 31.35 -8.32
CA PHE A 155 -10.95 31.30 -8.12
C PHE A 155 -11.39 32.56 -7.37
N GLU A 156 -12.58 33.04 -7.68
CA GLU A 156 -13.19 34.21 -7.04
C GLU A 156 -13.62 33.89 -5.60
N ASP A 157 -14.00 34.93 -4.86
CA ASP A 157 -14.63 34.77 -3.55
C ASP A 157 -16.07 34.24 -3.73
N ASP A 158 -16.54 33.37 -2.84
CA ASP A 158 -17.90 32.79 -2.88
C ASP A 158 -18.26 32.04 -4.19
N GLU A 159 -17.29 31.31 -4.78
CA GLU A 159 -17.43 30.61 -6.05
C GLU A 159 -18.00 29.18 -5.96
N PHE A 160 -17.79 28.47 -4.84
CA PHE A 160 -18.15 27.05 -4.67
C PHE A 160 -19.13 26.79 -3.51
N ASP A 161 -20.01 25.80 -3.65
CA ASP A 161 -20.86 25.31 -2.56
C ASP A 161 -20.15 24.25 -1.71
N HIS A 162 -19.23 23.50 -2.35
CA HIS A 162 -18.54 22.35 -1.78
C HIS A 162 -17.04 22.35 -2.10
N VAL A 163 -16.22 21.99 -1.11
CA VAL A 163 -14.78 21.70 -1.29
C VAL A 163 -14.44 20.34 -0.69
N HIS A 164 -14.09 19.37 -1.53
CA HIS A 164 -13.49 18.10 -1.12
C HIS A 164 -11.97 18.23 -1.05
N ILE A 165 -11.36 17.69 0.01
CA ILE A 165 -9.90 17.65 0.20
C ILE A 165 -9.49 16.26 0.69
N ARG A 166 -8.51 15.64 0.03
CA ARG A 166 -8.08 14.28 0.39
C ARG A 166 -6.60 14.03 0.21
N GLY A 167 -5.94 13.55 1.27
CA GLY A 167 -4.58 12.99 1.21
C GLY A 167 -3.46 14.03 0.96
N ILE A 168 -3.77 15.32 0.95
CA ILE A 168 -2.81 16.38 0.63
C ILE A 168 -1.82 16.63 1.76
N SER A 169 -2.11 16.15 2.99
CA SER A 169 -1.23 16.33 4.16
C SER A 169 0.21 15.86 3.94
N GLN A 170 0.40 14.79 3.15
CA GLN A 170 1.71 14.29 2.73
C GLN A 170 2.49 15.27 1.83
N GLY A 171 1.88 16.39 1.45
CA GLY A 171 2.45 17.51 0.70
C GLY A 171 2.09 18.90 1.26
N VAL A 172 1.53 19.03 2.46
CA VAL A 172 1.24 20.34 3.09
C VAL A 172 2.13 20.53 4.34
N PRO A 173 3.08 21.48 4.31
CA PRO A 173 3.82 21.88 5.51
C PRO A 173 2.88 22.39 6.61
N GLU A 174 3.19 22.07 7.87
CA GLU A 174 2.32 22.36 9.02
C GLU A 174 1.97 23.85 9.14
N ASN A 175 2.94 24.72 8.86
CA ASN A 175 2.77 26.18 8.87
C ASN A 175 2.00 26.75 7.65
N LYS A 176 1.47 25.91 6.75
CA LYS A 176 0.68 26.32 5.58
C LYS A 176 -0.83 26.05 5.71
N TRP A 177 -1.26 25.22 6.67
CA TRP A 177 -2.68 24.88 6.84
C TRP A 177 -3.58 26.09 7.10
N GLY A 178 -3.11 27.08 7.86
CA GLY A 178 -3.87 28.32 8.11
C GLY A 178 -4.20 29.06 6.81
N THR A 179 -3.17 29.42 6.04
CA THR A 179 -3.35 30.09 4.73
C THR A 179 -4.14 29.25 3.72
N LEU A 180 -4.04 27.93 3.80
CA LEU A 180 -4.82 27.03 2.95
C LEU A 180 -6.32 27.06 3.33
N PHE A 181 -6.64 27.02 4.62
CA PHE A 181 -8.02 27.11 5.11
C PHE A 181 -8.61 28.52 4.95
N GLU A 182 -7.78 29.58 4.98
CA GLU A 182 -8.16 30.94 4.57
C GLU A 182 -8.59 30.99 3.09
N GLU A 183 -7.82 30.38 2.19
CA GLU A 183 -8.19 30.31 0.77
C GLU A 183 -9.42 29.42 0.52
N VAL A 184 -9.55 28.27 1.20
CA VAL A 184 -10.73 27.41 1.11
C VAL A 184 -11.98 28.14 1.64
N SER A 185 -11.88 28.83 2.78
CA SER A 185 -12.97 29.65 3.31
C SER A 185 -13.25 30.91 2.48
N ARG A 186 -12.32 31.35 1.62
CA ARG A 186 -12.56 32.45 0.67
C ARG A 186 -13.39 31.98 -0.52
N VAL A 187 -13.00 30.87 -1.15
CA VAL A 187 -13.65 30.37 -2.37
C VAL A 187 -14.97 29.62 -2.11
N LEU A 188 -15.20 29.14 -0.89
CA LEU A 188 -16.53 28.67 -0.45
C LEU A 188 -17.52 29.84 -0.34
N ARG A 189 -18.77 29.62 -0.74
CA ARG A 189 -19.95 30.45 -0.47
C ARG A 189 -20.33 30.43 1.01
N PRO A 190 -21.04 31.44 1.56
CA PRO A 190 -21.55 31.40 2.93
C PRO A 190 -22.48 30.18 3.12
N GLY A 191 -22.34 29.47 4.23
CA GLY A 191 -23.02 28.18 4.45
C GLY A 191 -22.55 27.02 3.55
N GLY A 192 -21.63 27.25 2.61
CA GLY A 192 -20.95 26.19 1.85
C GLY A 192 -20.06 25.32 2.74
N VAL A 193 -19.77 24.10 2.30
CA VAL A 193 -19.18 23.06 3.15
C VAL A 193 -17.84 22.54 2.60
N VAL A 194 -16.89 22.28 3.49
CA VAL A 194 -15.63 21.59 3.20
C VAL A 194 -15.62 20.25 3.93
N GLU A 195 -15.23 19.19 3.21
CA GLU A 195 -14.87 17.90 3.79
C GLU A 195 -13.37 17.62 3.56
N ILE A 196 -12.70 17.15 4.61
CA ILE A 196 -11.27 16.83 4.59
C ILE A 196 -11.06 15.40 5.10
N MET A 197 -10.31 14.61 4.35
CA MET A 197 -9.94 13.25 4.74
C MET A 197 -8.45 13.00 4.61
N GLU A 198 -7.80 12.66 5.71
CA GLU A 198 -6.34 12.51 5.79
C GLU A 198 -5.91 11.24 6.52
N ASP A 199 -4.77 10.69 6.10
CA ASP A 199 -4.09 9.55 6.72
C ASP A 199 -2.90 10.02 7.57
N ASP A 200 -2.57 9.30 8.64
CA ASP A 200 -1.29 9.43 9.34
C ASP A 200 -0.12 8.78 8.58
N ILE A 201 1.06 9.40 8.68
CA ILE A 201 2.26 9.06 7.91
C ILE A 201 3.06 7.99 8.66
N ILE A 202 2.54 6.77 8.63
CA ILE A 202 3.05 5.61 9.37
C ILE A 202 4.04 4.80 8.53
N PHE A 203 5.10 4.29 9.17
CA PHE A 203 6.01 3.29 8.62
C PHE A 203 5.69 1.91 9.25
N PRO A 204 5.04 0.97 8.52
CA PRO A 204 4.69 -0.34 9.07
C PRO A 204 5.90 -1.18 9.51
N LEU A 205 5.82 -1.80 10.69
CA LEU A 205 6.92 -2.61 11.24
C LEU A 205 6.50 -4.05 11.57
N LEU A 206 7.46 -4.97 11.42
CA LEU A 206 7.36 -6.31 11.98
C LEU A 206 7.92 -6.30 13.42
N PRO A 207 7.36 -7.09 14.35
CA PRO A 207 7.92 -7.23 15.69
C PRO A 207 9.33 -7.83 15.67
N LYS A 208 10.19 -7.36 16.57
CA LYS A 208 11.61 -7.79 16.63
C LYS A 208 11.75 -9.29 16.91
N TRP A 209 10.82 -9.88 17.68
CA TRP A 209 10.77 -11.32 17.94
C TRP A 209 10.48 -12.16 16.68
N PHE A 210 9.76 -11.62 15.70
CA PHE A 210 9.48 -12.33 14.45
C PHE A 210 10.68 -12.27 13.51
N THR A 211 11.37 -11.13 13.45
CA THR A 211 12.44 -10.90 12.48
C THR A 211 13.82 -11.34 12.94
N ALA A 212 14.15 -11.21 14.23
CA ALA A 212 15.46 -11.58 14.74
C ALA A 212 15.81 -13.07 14.51
N PRO A 213 14.88 -14.05 14.66
CA PRO A 213 15.14 -15.45 14.30
C PRO A 213 15.52 -15.65 12.83
N LEU A 214 14.80 -15.00 11.90
CA LEU A 214 15.09 -15.00 10.45
C LEU A 214 16.47 -14.42 10.11
N ARG A 215 17.08 -13.68 11.04
CA ARG A 215 18.29 -12.85 10.86
C ARG A 215 19.46 -13.33 11.70
N SER A 216 19.19 -14.17 12.69
CA SER A 216 20.18 -14.96 13.40
C SER A 216 20.90 -15.87 12.41
N ARG A 217 22.02 -15.41 11.85
CA ARG A 217 22.92 -16.32 11.13
C ARG A 217 23.37 -17.39 12.11
N THR A 218 23.31 -18.65 11.71
CA THR A 218 24.04 -19.72 12.39
C THR A 218 25.50 -19.28 12.54
N ARG A 219 25.90 -18.88 13.76
CA ARG A 219 27.30 -18.73 14.13
C ARG A 219 27.93 -20.07 13.80
N ARG A 220 28.85 -20.13 12.83
CA ARG A 220 29.71 -21.31 12.67
C ARG A 220 30.35 -21.51 14.03
N ALA A 221 29.99 -22.59 14.74
CA ALA A 221 30.60 -22.93 16.02
C ALA A 221 32.11 -22.84 15.81
N THR A 222 32.77 -21.96 16.58
CA THR A 222 34.14 -21.51 16.30
C THR A 222 35.01 -22.72 16.03
N SER A 223 35.55 -22.84 14.82
CA SER A 223 36.15 -24.08 14.34
C SER A 223 37.17 -24.57 15.33
N VAL A 224 36.84 -25.64 16.05
CA VAL A 224 37.69 -26.18 17.11
C VAL A 224 38.94 -26.70 16.43
N VAL A 225 40.01 -25.91 16.51
CA VAL A 225 41.32 -26.30 16.01
C VAL A 225 41.82 -27.40 16.94
N HIS A 226 41.61 -28.65 16.54
CA HIS A 226 42.17 -29.81 17.20
C HIS A 226 43.69 -29.80 16.98
N TYR A 227 44.44 -29.42 18.01
CA TYR A 227 45.89 -29.55 18.01
C TYR A 227 46.29 -31.03 18.21
N PRO A 228 47.40 -31.51 17.63
CA PRO A 228 47.84 -32.91 17.76
C PRO A 228 48.17 -33.36 19.20
N ASP A 229 48.25 -32.43 20.15
CA ASP A 229 48.48 -32.66 21.57
C ASP A 229 47.18 -32.87 22.39
N GLY A 230 46.01 -32.79 21.74
CA GLY A 230 44.70 -32.92 22.39
C GLY A 230 44.23 -31.67 23.14
N THR A 231 44.92 -30.53 23.01
CA THR A 231 44.48 -29.29 23.64
C THR A 231 43.37 -28.60 22.84
N HIS A 232 42.36 -28.09 23.56
CA HIS A 232 41.25 -27.34 22.99
C HIS A 232 41.35 -25.87 23.39
N ARG A 233 41.75 -24.99 22.47
CA ARG A 233 41.70 -23.53 22.69
C ARG A 233 40.37 -22.96 22.19
N GLY A 234 39.37 -22.93 23.07
CA GLY A 234 38.14 -22.20 22.81
C GLY A 234 38.43 -20.71 22.63
N LEU A 235 38.09 -20.16 21.46
CA LEU A 235 37.96 -18.71 21.31
C LEU A 235 36.69 -18.30 22.04
N PHE A 236 36.84 -17.65 23.20
CA PHE A 236 35.71 -17.03 23.88
C PHE A 236 34.98 -16.11 22.90
N PRO A 237 33.64 -16.16 22.84
CA PRO A 237 32.90 -15.20 22.04
C PRO A 237 33.14 -13.81 22.65
N PHE A 238 33.77 -12.92 21.89
CA PHE A 238 33.55 -11.50 22.11
C PHE A 238 32.03 -11.26 22.02
N PRO A 239 31.43 -10.48 22.93
CA PRO A 239 30.07 -10.01 22.73
C PRO A 239 30.07 -9.15 21.46
N ASP A 240 29.11 -9.38 20.55
CA ASP A 240 28.96 -8.58 19.34
C ASP A 240 28.42 -7.20 19.72
N THR A 241 29.29 -6.26 20.10
CA THR A 241 28.94 -4.89 20.50
C THR A 241 28.36 -4.03 19.36
N GLN A 242 27.91 -4.67 18.27
CA GLN A 242 27.18 -4.08 17.14
C GLN A 242 25.72 -4.58 17.06
N SER A 243 25.30 -5.65 17.74
CA SER A 243 23.92 -6.17 17.60
C SER A 243 22.85 -5.29 18.27
N ASP A 244 23.23 -4.45 19.23
CA ASP A 244 22.32 -3.57 19.97
C ASP A 244 22.23 -2.14 19.41
N ALA A 245 22.94 -1.83 18.31
CA ALA A 245 23.00 -0.46 17.77
C ALA A 245 21.65 0.07 17.24
N ALA A 246 20.85 -0.82 16.62
CA ALA A 246 19.57 -0.46 16.01
C ALA A 246 18.37 -0.98 16.83
N ALA A 247 17.41 -0.08 17.10
CA ALA A 247 16.19 -0.42 17.83
C ALA A 247 15.42 -1.61 17.19
N HIS A 248 15.29 -1.60 15.87
CA HIS A 248 14.67 -2.65 15.06
C HIS A 248 15.32 -2.72 13.67
N ASP A 249 15.07 -3.80 12.92
CA ASP A 249 15.78 -4.15 11.68
C ASP A 249 15.73 -3.12 10.53
N HIS A 250 14.69 -2.29 10.49
CA HIS A 250 14.44 -1.31 9.42
C HIS A 250 14.69 0.13 9.88
N ALA A 251 15.32 0.33 11.04
CA ALA A 251 15.40 1.66 11.67
C ALA A 251 16.08 2.73 10.80
N LEU A 252 16.99 2.35 9.89
CA LEU A 252 17.53 3.29 8.90
C LEU A 252 16.46 3.73 7.88
N LEU A 253 15.70 2.79 7.32
CA LEU A 253 14.61 3.12 6.38
C LEU A 253 13.51 3.92 7.08
N GLU A 254 13.17 3.58 8.33
CA GLU A 254 12.21 4.36 9.12
C GLU A 254 12.74 5.79 9.38
N SER A 255 14.02 5.94 9.73
CA SER A 255 14.65 7.24 9.95
C SER A 255 14.69 8.09 8.68
N LEU A 256 15.04 7.50 7.53
CA LEU A 256 14.99 8.17 6.22
C LEU A 256 13.56 8.59 5.87
N TYR A 257 12.59 7.67 6.03
CA TYR A 257 11.17 7.90 5.73
C TYR A 257 10.57 9.01 6.60
N LYS A 258 10.81 9.02 7.92
CA LYS A 258 10.34 10.10 8.79
C LYS A 258 10.98 11.44 8.44
N THR A 259 12.27 11.44 8.08
CA THR A 259 13.02 12.68 7.83
C THR A 259 12.68 13.33 6.50
N ILE A 260 12.31 12.58 5.45
CA ILE A 260 11.84 13.20 4.19
C ILE A 260 10.58 14.05 4.38
N PHE A 261 9.71 13.77 5.36
CA PHE A 261 8.58 14.63 5.71
C PHE A 261 8.98 15.76 6.67
N SER A 262 9.73 15.46 7.75
CA SER A 262 10.07 16.48 8.75
C SER A 262 11.00 17.58 8.20
N SER A 263 11.92 17.24 7.29
CA SER A 263 12.76 18.22 6.55
C SER A 263 11.96 19.18 5.68
N ARG A 264 10.72 18.80 5.32
CA ARG A 264 9.77 19.60 4.54
C ARG A 264 8.73 20.29 5.44
N PHE A 265 8.90 20.26 6.77
CA PHE A 265 7.95 20.73 7.77
C PHE A 265 6.56 20.05 7.71
N ILE A 266 6.48 18.83 7.17
CA ILE A 266 5.23 18.06 7.12
C ILE A 266 5.07 17.26 8.43
N ASN A 267 3.89 17.36 9.06
CA ASN A 267 3.57 16.64 10.28
C ASN A 267 3.21 15.17 9.99
N LEU A 268 3.72 14.24 10.81
CA LEU A 268 3.45 12.81 10.62
C LEU A 268 2.08 12.35 11.12
N ASN A 269 1.36 13.17 11.91
CA ASN A 269 0.06 12.81 12.50
C ASN A 269 -1.06 13.83 12.15
N PRO A 270 -1.44 14.02 10.87
CA PRO A 270 -2.51 14.93 10.46
C PRO A 270 -3.84 14.69 11.20
N THR A 271 -4.17 13.43 11.54
CA THR A 271 -5.45 13.11 12.22
C THR A 271 -5.57 13.74 13.62
N ALA A 272 -4.43 14.04 14.24
CA ALA A 272 -4.32 14.69 15.54
C ALA A 272 -4.27 16.22 15.44
N ILE A 273 -3.47 16.78 14.50
CA ILE A 273 -3.26 18.23 14.43
C ILE A 273 -4.39 19.00 13.71
N LEU A 274 -4.94 18.45 12.63
CA LEU A 274 -5.87 19.17 11.74
C LEU A 274 -7.15 19.67 12.42
N PRO A 275 -7.79 18.95 13.37
CA PRO A 275 -8.95 19.47 14.11
C PRO A 275 -8.73 20.87 14.71
N SER A 276 -7.53 21.18 15.20
CA SER A 276 -7.24 22.47 15.85
C SER A 276 -7.19 23.64 14.86
N TYR A 277 -6.53 23.44 13.72
CA TYR A 277 -6.54 24.41 12.62
C TYR A 277 -7.94 24.54 12.01
N PHE A 278 -8.59 23.42 11.70
CA PHE A 278 -9.87 23.38 10.99
C PHE A 278 -11.01 24.06 11.78
N THR A 279 -11.09 23.84 13.10
CA THR A 279 -12.08 24.51 13.98
C THR A 279 -11.83 26.00 14.19
N THR A 280 -10.68 26.53 13.76
CA THR A 280 -10.40 27.99 13.79
C THR A 280 -11.08 28.71 12.62
N TYR A 281 -11.23 28.05 11.47
CA TYR A 281 -11.73 28.67 10.23
C TYR A 281 -13.19 28.31 9.90
N PHE A 282 -13.66 27.12 10.29
CA PHE A 282 -15.00 26.62 9.93
C PHE A 282 -15.95 26.51 11.12
N ARG A 283 -17.25 26.61 10.83
CA ARG A 283 -18.37 26.47 11.79
C ARG A 283 -19.06 25.11 11.63
N HIS A 284 -19.91 24.76 12.60
CA HIS A 284 -20.67 23.50 12.64
C HIS A 284 -19.79 22.26 12.36
N VAL A 285 -18.57 22.28 12.91
CA VAL A 285 -17.53 21.30 12.57
C VAL A 285 -17.84 19.94 13.21
N THR A 286 -17.95 18.91 12.36
CA THR A 286 -17.96 17.51 12.80
C THR A 286 -16.56 16.93 12.69
N LEU A 287 -16.06 16.45 13.82
CA LEU A 287 -14.80 15.71 13.91
C LEU A 287 -15.10 14.20 13.91
N GLY A 288 -14.79 13.51 12.82
CA GLY A 288 -14.89 12.05 12.78
C GLY A 288 -13.95 11.37 13.80
N PRO A 289 -14.22 10.10 14.16
CA PRO A 289 -13.27 9.29 14.92
C PRO A 289 -11.99 9.04 14.09
N VAL A 290 -10.89 8.73 14.77
CA VAL A 290 -9.70 8.18 14.09
C VAL A 290 -9.94 6.71 13.82
N ILE A 291 -9.86 6.30 12.56
CA ILE A 291 -10.04 4.92 12.12
C ILE A 291 -8.67 4.28 11.96
N SER A 292 -8.29 3.44 12.92
CA SER A 292 -7.02 2.72 12.94
C SER A 292 -7.16 1.32 12.35
N PHE A 293 -6.39 1.03 11.31
CA PHE A 293 -6.29 -0.28 10.69
C PHE A 293 -5.06 -0.98 11.24
N PHE A 294 -5.26 -2.04 12.02
CA PHE A 294 -4.18 -2.77 12.65
C PHE A 294 -3.41 -3.64 11.66
N MET A 295 -2.13 -3.89 11.96
CA MET A 295 -1.33 -4.85 11.19
C MET A 295 -2.03 -6.24 11.20
N PRO A 296 -2.12 -6.95 10.07
CA PRO A 296 -2.68 -8.30 10.03
C PRO A 296 -1.91 -9.28 10.95
N PRO A 297 -2.53 -10.39 11.35
CA PRO A 297 -1.83 -11.44 12.08
C PRO A 297 -0.65 -11.97 11.26
N ILE A 298 0.39 -12.42 11.95
CA ILE A 298 1.52 -13.10 11.31
C ILE A 298 1.04 -14.50 10.88
N PRO A 299 1.25 -14.91 9.61
CA PRO A 299 0.81 -16.23 9.16
C PRO A 299 1.54 -17.35 9.91
N PRO A 300 0.88 -18.50 10.16
CA PRO A 300 1.48 -19.63 10.85
C PRO A 300 2.68 -20.19 10.08
N LEU A 301 3.67 -20.78 10.76
CA LEU A 301 4.86 -21.32 10.08
C LEU A 301 4.49 -22.56 9.25
N GLN A 302 4.70 -22.49 7.92
CA GLN A 302 4.40 -23.57 6.96
C GLN A 302 4.95 -24.93 7.42
N PRO A 303 4.30 -26.06 7.08
CA PRO A 303 4.87 -27.39 7.31
C PRO A 303 6.26 -27.54 6.66
N LEU A 304 7.13 -28.30 7.32
CA LEU A 304 8.38 -28.78 6.72
C LEU A 304 8.04 -29.67 5.51
N PRO A 305 8.82 -29.62 4.42
CA PRO A 305 8.55 -30.43 3.23
C PRO A 305 8.78 -31.93 3.48
N PRO A 306 8.07 -32.81 2.76
CA PRO A 306 8.19 -34.25 2.92
C PRO A 306 9.62 -34.71 2.61
N GLN A 307 10.17 -35.55 3.49
CA GLN A 307 11.56 -36.00 3.39
C GLN A 307 11.71 -37.20 2.46
N ILE A 308 12.70 -37.13 1.56
CA ILE A 308 13.11 -38.29 0.76
C ILE A 308 13.93 -39.23 1.66
N ILE A 309 13.22 -40.13 2.35
CA ILE A 309 13.83 -41.19 3.15
C ILE A 309 14.57 -42.13 2.19
N THR A 310 15.89 -41.97 2.10
CA THR A 310 16.75 -42.87 1.32
C THR A 310 17.03 -44.12 2.17
N SER A 311 16.12 -45.08 2.14
CA SER A 311 16.26 -46.33 2.89
C SER A 311 17.27 -47.27 2.22
N TYR A 312 18.48 -47.35 2.77
CA TYR A 312 19.49 -48.30 2.30
C TYR A 312 19.16 -49.72 2.78
N VAL A 313 18.71 -50.58 1.85
CA VAL A 313 18.67 -52.03 2.08
C VAL A 313 20.08 -52.57 1.85
N ILE A 314 20.77 -52.96 2.93
CA ILE A 314 22.04 -53.68 2.84
C ILE A 314 21.68 -55.17 2.78
N ASP A 315 21.90 -55.80 1.62
CA ASP A 315 21.81 -57.25 1.50
C ASP A 315 23.03 -57.88 2.21
N PRO A 316 22.83 -58.71 3.25
CA PRO A 316 23.92 -59.21 4.08
C PRO A 316 24.88 -60.19 3.39
N ASN A 317 24.60 -60.61 2.14
CA ASN A 317 25.43 -61.57 1.39
C ASN A 317 26.09 -60.98 0.12
N SER A 318 26.12 -59.65 -0.05
CA SER A 318 26.66 -59.00 -1.26
C SER A 318 28.12 -58.50 -1.09
N ASP A 319 29.10 -59.33 -1.46
CA ASP A 319 30.54 -58.98 -1.44
C ASP A 319 31.01 -58.04 -2.58
N THR A 320 30.09 -57.56 -3.45
CA THR A 320 30.41 -56.57 -4.49
C THR A 320 29.75 -55.21 -4.20
N LEU A 321 30.56 -54.15 -4.15
CA LEU A 321 30.17 -52.80 -3.76
C LEU A 321 29.46 -51.99 -4.88
N ASP A 322 28.62 -52.63 -5.69
CA ASP A 322 28.08 -52.05 -6.94
C ASP A 322 26.55 -52.10 -7.05
N SER A 323 25.89 -51.11 -6.46
CA SER A 323 24.93 -50.22 -7.17
C SER A 323 24.14 -49.35 -6.17
N ARG A 324 24.15 -48.03 -6.36
CA ARG A 324 23.39 -47.07 -5.53
C ARG A 324 21.92 -46.98 -5.95
N THR A 325 21.18 -48.07 -5.80
CA THR A 325 19.74 -48.12 -6.14
C THR A 325 18.93 -47.35 -5.10
N SER A 326 18.60 -46.09 -5.40
CA SER A 326 17.76 -45.24 -4.55
C SER A 326 16.28 -45.45 -4.89
N THR A 327 15.57 -46.25 -4.10
CA THR A 327 14.13 -46.50 -4.27
C THR A 327 13.30 -45.31 -3.77
N VAL A 328 12.72 -44.56 -4.70
CA VAL A 328 11.80 -43.46 -4.38
C VAL A 328 10.39 -44.00 -4.15
N PHE A 329 9.93 -43.99 -2.89
CA PHE A 329 8.51 -44.20 -2.57
C PHE A 329 7.69 -42.96 -2.90
N ALA A 330 7.23 -42.86 -4.15
CA ALA A 330 6.17 -41.92 -4.52
C ALA A 330 4.81 -42.44 -4.01
N SER A 331 4.06 -41.59 -3.30
CA SER A 331 2.67 -41.91 -2.94
C SER A 331 1.78 -41.89 -4.20
N PRO A 332 0.82 -42.81 -4.40
CA PRO A 332 0.30 -43.08 -5.75
C PRO A 332 -0.60 -42.02 -6.40
N ASN A 333 -0.93 -40.91 -5.71
CA ASN A 333 -2.14 -40.13 -5.96
C ASN A 333 -1.97 -38.65 -6.35
N GLU A 334 -0.77 -38.18 -6.73
CA GLU A 334 -0.57 -36.79 -7.17
C GLU A 334 -0.09 -36.68 -8.63
N VAL A 335 -0.99 -36.21 -9.51
CA VAL A 335 -0.68 -35.89 -10.91
C VAL A 335 -0.05 -34.50 -10.98
N ARG A 336 1.26 -34.45 -11.22
CA ARG A 336 2.10 -33.23 -11.24
C ARG A 336 1.69 -32.24 -12.34
N PRO A 337 1.19 -31.03 -12.02
CA PRO A 337 1.19 -29.91 -12.95
C PRO A 337 2.59 -29.27 -13.00
N THR A 338 2.96 -28.68 -14.14
CA THR A 338 4.21 -27.89 -14.25
C THR A 338 4.06 -26.54 -13.53
N SER A 339 4.79 -26.35 -12.44
CA SER A 339 4.83 -25.10 -11.67
C SER A 339 5.81 -24.06 -12.25
N LEU A 340 5.47 -22.78 -12.12
CA LEU A 340 6.41 -21.66 -12.25
C LEU A 340 6.92 -21.30 -10.85
N SER A 341 8.21 -21.47 -10.60
CA SER A 341 8.79 -21.34 -9.25
C SER A 341 9.01 -19.88 -8.83
N PHE A 342 8.69 -19.57 -7.57
CA PHE A 342 9.22 -18.41 -6.86
C PHE A 342 10.50 -18.82 -6.12
N SER A 343 11.67 -18.45 -6.66
CA SER A 343 12.96 -18.75 -6.03
C SER A 343 13.33 -17.68 -5.00
N SER A 344 13.68 -18.11 -3.78
CA SER A 344 14.43 -17.31 -2.83
C SER A 344 15.84 -17.05 -3.39
N VAL A 345 16.25 -15.78 -3.52
CA VAL A 345 17.49 -15.43 -4.21
C VAL A 345 18.70 -15.54 -3.28
N SER A 346 19.47 -16.63 -3.43
CA SER A 346 20.89 -16.68 -3.08
C SER A 346 21.73 -16.27 -4.29
N THR A 347 22.61 -15.27 -4.14
CA THR A 347 23.30 -14.62 -5.27
C THR A 347 24.55 -15.36 -5.76
N SER A 348 24.53 -15.77 -7.03
CA SER A 348 25.73 -16.13 -7.82
C SER A 348 25.52 -15.84 -9.30
N THR A 349 26.55 -15.32 -9.99
CA THR A 349 26.47 -14.74 -11.35
C THR A 349 26.81 -15.72 -12.49
N ALA A 350 25.95 -15.81 -13.50
CA ALA A 350 26.24 -16.36 -14.83
C ALA A 350 25.23 -15.80 -15.88
N ASP A 351 25.49 -15.97 -17.18
CA ASP A 351 24.97 -15.11 -18.25
C ASP A 351 24.14 -15.82 -19.36
N SER A 352 23.07 -15.16 -19.84
CA SER A 352 22.32 -15.40 -21.11
C SER A 352 21.67 -16.78 -21.38
N SER A 353 20.41 -16.94 -21.88
CA SER A 353 19.90 -16.42 -23.16
C SER A 353 18.47 -16.91 -23.53
N ARG A 354 17.65 -16.00 -24.11
CA ARG A 354 16.57 -16.13 -25.15
C ARG A 354 15.50 -17.25 -25.19
N LEU A 355 14.36 -16.87 -25.83
CA LEU A 355 13.20 -17.64 -26.37
C LEU A 355 12.03 -17.88 -25.40
N SER A 356 10.75 -17.92 -25.82
CA SER A 356 10.07 -17.30 -26.99
C SER A 356 8.54 -17.38 -26.82
N SER A 357 7.79 -16.40 -27.33
CA SER A 357 6.31 -16.39 -27.33
C SER A 357 5.69 -17.47 -28.22
N MET A 358 4.59 -18.10 -27.77
CA MET A 358 3.46 -18.46 -28.64
C MET A 358 2.12 -18.27 -27.94
N PHE A 359 1.17 -17.67 -28.68
CA PHE A 359 -0.23 -17.52 -28.32
C PHE A 359 -1.04 -18.36 -29.32
N THR A 360 -1.82 -19.33 -28.85
CA THR A 360 -2.90 -19.96 -29.62
C THR A 360 -4.06 -20.26 -28.68
N GLY A 361 -5.30 -20.19 -29.18
CA GLY A 361 -6.48 -20.45 -28.37
C GLY A 361 -7.60 -21.06 -29.21
N THR A 362 -8.48 -21.83 -28.57
CA THR A 362 -9.55 -22.56 -29.27
C THR A 362 -10.87 -22.58 -28.49
N ARG A 363 -11.95 -22.37 -29.24
CA ARG A 363 -13.35 -22.24 -28.84
C ARG A 363 -13.92 -23.36 -27.94
N ARG A 364 -14.79 -22.93 -27.01
CA ARG A 364 -16.17 -23.41 -26.70
C ARG A 364 -16.50 -24.91 -26.83
N LYS A 365 -17.17 -25.45 -25.80
CA LYS A 365 -18.48 -26.12 -25.93
C LYS A 365 -19.29 -26.04 -24.62
N SER A 366 -20.53 -26.55 -24.61
CA SER A 366 -21.61 -26.08 -23.71
C SER A 366 -22.66 -27.13 -23.32
N SER A 367 -23.08 -27.14 -22.05
CA SER A 367 -24.34 -27.71 -21.50
C SER A 367 -24.46 -27.28 -20.02
N SER A 368 -25.56 -26.85 -19.38
CA SER A 368 -27.01 -27.14 -19.45
C SER A 368 -27.40 -28.54 -18.89
N VAL A 369 -28.40 -28.75 -18.02
CA VAL A 369 -29.30 -27.85 -17.23
C VAL A 369 -29.97 -28.68 -16.09
N SER A 370 -30.90 -28.09 -15.30
CA SER A 370 -31.76 -28.66 -14.22
C SER A 370 -31.05 -29.08 -12.93
N THR A 371 -31.43 -28.67 -11.69
CA THR A 371 -32.73 -28.36 -11.03
C THR A 371 -33.40 -29.57 -10.38
N TYR A 372 -33.62 -29.49 -9.06
CA TYR A 372 -34.65 -30.23 -8.32
C TYR A 372 -35.10 -29.43 -7.08
N ASP A 373 -36.27 -29.79 -6.56
CA ASP A 373 -37.10 -29.10 -5.55
C ASP A 373 -37.36 -30.03 -4.33
N SER A 374 -37.94 -29.65 -3.19
CA SER A 374 -38.77 -28.48 -2.82
C SER A 374 -38.51 -28.09 -1.30
N PRO A 375 -39.42 -27.48 -0.48
CA PRO A 375 -39.03 -26.75 0.75
C PRO A 375 -39.55 -27.35 2.08
N GLU A 376 -39.39 -26.62 3.20
CA GLU A 376 -40.39 -26.58 4.29
C GLU A 376 -40.34 -25.25 5.09
N ASP A 377 -41.39 -24.93 5.87
CA ASP A 377 -41.72 -23.59 6.39
C ASP A 377 -42.35 -23.64 7.80
N SER A 378 -42.15 -22.62 8.64
CA SER A 378 -42.91 -22.38 9.89
C SER A 378 -42.67 -20.98 10.49
N SER A 379 -43.66 -20.43 11.22
CA SER A 379 -43.66 -19.05 11.72
C SER A 379 -44.57 -18.81 12.95
N LEU A 380 -44.60 -17.55 13.45
CA LEU A 380 -45.50 -16.95 14.46
C LEU A 380 -45.22 -17.20 15.96
N PHE A 381 -45.05 -16.12 16.76
CA PHE A 381 -46.15 -15.51 17.55
C PHE A 381 -45.71 -14.22 18.32
N THR A 382 -46.68 -13.43 18.82
CA THR A 382 -46.49 -12.14 19.55
C THR A 382 -47.57 -11.91 20.63
N LYS A 383 -47.35 -11.00 21.62
CA LYS A 383 -48.36 -10.05 22.23
C LYS A 383 -47.81 -9.13 23.38
N PRO A 384 -48.51 -8.03 23.82
CA PRO A 384 -47.91 -6.88 24.56
C PRO A 384 -48.71 -6.28 25.78
N SER A 385 -48.20 -5.16 26.35
CA SER A 385 -48.84 -4.14 27.25
C SER A 385 -47.90 -2.89 27.40
N SER A 386 -48.22 -1.58 27.26
CA SER A 386 -49.15 -0.61 27.94
C SER A 386 -48.88 -0.41 29.45
N ASP A 387 -48.81 0.77 30.11
CA ASP A 387 -49.01 2.23 29.81
C ASP A 387 -48.51 3.07 31.06
N PRO A 388 -48.61 4.43 31.28
CA PRO A 388 -48.95 5.63 30.46
C PRO A 388 -47.91 6.84 30.61
N PRO A 389 -48.15 8.11 30.16
CA PRO A 389 -47.07 9.14 29.98
C PRO A 389 -47.03 10.38 30.94
N LYS A 390 -45.94 11.19 30.84
CA LYS A 390 -45.80 12.59 31.33
C LYS A 390 -44.93 13.46 30.39
N SER A 391 -45.00 14.79 30.50
CA SER A 391 -44.42 15.79 29.56
C SER A 391 -43.59 16.90 30.30
N PRO A 392 -43.03 17.97 29.68
CA PRO A 392 -41.57 18.20 29.74
C PRO A 392 -41.10 19.55 30.34
N SER A 393 -39.78 19.68 30.59
CA SER A 393 -39.08 20.95 30.87
C SER A 393 -37.58 20.85 30.52
N PRO A 394 -36.88 21.92 30.06
CA PRO A 394 -35.60 21.79 29.35
C PRO A 394 -34.32 22.10 30.18
N PHE A 395 -33.16 22.00 29.49
CA PHE A 395 -31.76 22.31 29.88
C PHE A 395 -30.95 21.25 30.66
N LYS A 396 -30.05 20.59 29.91
CA LYS A 396 -28.60 20.41 30.17
C LYS A 396 -27.94 20.03 28.83
N SER A 397 -26.93 20.76 28.35
CA SER A 397 -25.52 20.79 28.80
C SER A 397 -24.75 19.53 28.36
N PHE A 398 -23.94 19.68 27.32
CA PHE A 398 -22.99 18.65 26.87
C PHE A 398 -21.91 18.37 27.92
N VAL A 399 -21.56 17.10 28.13
CA VAL A 399 -20.19 16.53 28.00
C VAL A 399 -20.26 15.01 28.24
N LEU A 400 -19.30 14.31 27.64
CA LEU A 400 -18.99 12.87 27.71
C LEU A 400 -19.32 12.17 29.05
N ASP A 401 -19.94 10.99 28.94
CA ASP A 401 -19.56 9.81 29.74
C ASP A 401 -19.80 8.52 28.93
N GLY A 402 -19.20 7.40 29.36
CA GLY A 402 -19.37 6.07 28.77
C GLY A 402 -20.21 5.16 29.66
N GLY A 403 -21.52 5.07 29.38
CA GLY A 403 -22.46 4.17 30.05
C GLY A 403 -23.14 3.22 29.05
N MET A 404 -23.47 2.01 29.50
CA MET A 404 -24.29 1.06 28.74
C MET A 404 -25.76 1.20 29.17
N ASP A 405 -26.53 1.97 28.41
CA ASP A 405 -28.00 2.03 28.48
C ASP A 405 -28.56 1.87 27.06
N ASP A 406 -29.39 0.84 26.84
CA ASP A 406 -29.92 0.47 25.51
C ASP A 406 -31.18 1.27 25.13
N GLU A 407 -31.02 2.57 24.85
CA GLU A 407 -31.97 3.33 24.02
C GLU A 407 -31.21 4.00 22.87
N GLU A 408 -31.62 3.79 21.60
CA GLU A 408 -31.05 4.51 20.46
C GLU A 408 -31.42 6.01 20.55
N PRO A 409 -30.47 6.93 20.77
CA PRO A 409 -30.79 8.35 20.69
C PRO A 409 -31.01 8.71 19.22
N ALA A 410 -32.07 9.47 18.94
CA ALA A 410 -32.38 9.94 17.59
C ALA A 410 -31.13 10.56 16.95
N MET A 411 -30.75 10.03 15.78
CA MET A 411 -29.49 10.36 15.10
C MET A 411 -29.35 11.87 14.90
N SER A 412 -28.33 12.46 15.53
CA SER A 412 -27.93 13.84 15.22
C SER A 412 -27.51 13.93 13.76
N PRO A 413 -28.06 14.85 12.95
CA PRO A 413 -27.75 14.96 11.51
C PRO A 413 -26.26 15.23 11.27
N TYR A 414 -25.59 15.90 12.21
CA TYR A 414 -24.16 16.20 12.15
C TYR A 414 -23.22 15.02 12.48
N ARG A 415 -23.69 13.76 12.56
CA ARG A 415 -22.84 12.62 12.92
C ARG A 415 -22.39 11.85 11.67
N ILE A 416 -21.12 12.02 11.27
CA ILE A 416 -20.46 11.21 10.21
C ILE A 416 -20.70 9.72 10.49
N GLN A 417 -21.55 9.06 9.71
CA GLN A 417 -21.88 7.64 9.82
C GLN A 417 -20.83 6.75 9.13
N MET A 418 -19.56 6.96 9.45
CA MET A 418 -18.52 5.95 9.19
C MET A 418 -18.96 4.64 9.84
N ARG A 419 -19.20 3.61 9.03
CA ARG A 419 -19.84 2.37 9.48
C ARG A 419 -19.09 1.74 10.67
N ASN A 420 -19.74 1.65 11.83
CA ASN A 420 -19.18 1.19 13.12
C ASN A 420 -18.56 -0.24 13.12
N ASN A 421 -18.60 -0.96 12.00
CA ASN A 421 -18.10 -2.32 11.83
C ASN A 421 -16.56 -2.41 11.69
N LEU A 422 -15.80 -1.52 12.35
CA LEU A 422 -14.33 -1.59 12.38
C LEU A 422 -13.84 -2.91 13.02
N ASN A 423 -14.65 -3.50 13.91
CA ASN A 423 -14.45 -4.83 14.51
C ASN A 423 -14.63 -6.01 13.53
N LEU A 424 -14.86 -5.76 12.24
CA LEU A 424 -15.17 -6.76 11.22
C LEU A 424 -14.20 -6.77 10.02
N PHE A 425 -13.07 -6.06 10.10
CA PHE A 425 -11.97 -6.22 9.13
C PHE A 425 -11.33 -7.61 9.27
N ASN A 426 -11.70 -8.52 8.38
CA ASN A 426 -11.06 -9.83 8.26
C ASN A 426 -9.57 -9.72 7.89
N GLU A 427 -8.83 -10.81 8.09
CA GLU A 427 -7.39 -10.94 7.77
C GLU A 427 -7.01 -10.38 6.39
N ARG A 428 -7.86 -10.58 5.38
CA ARG A 428 -7.63 -10.15 3.99
C ARG A 428 -7.78 -8.64 3.83
N ALA A 429 -8.73 -8.02 4.53
CA ALA A 429 -8.85 -6.57 4.61
C ALA A 429 -7.60 -5.96 5.28
N LEU A 430 -7.21 -6.46 6.46
CA LEU A 430 -6.00 -5.98 7.17
C LEU A 430 -4.73 -6.17 6.31
N ALA A 431 -4.62 -7.26 5.56
CA ALA A 431 -3.54 -7.46 4.59
C ALA A 431 -3.56 -6.44 3.44
N MET A 432 -4.72 -6.04 2.92
CA MET A 432 -4.83 -4.95 1.93
C MET A 432 -4.45 -3.58 2.51
N HIS A 433 -4.81 -3.30 3.77
CA HIS A 433 -4.40 -2.08 4.47
C HIS A 433 -2.88 -2.02 4.68
N LEU A 434 -2.26 -3.12 5.11
CA LEU A 434 -0.80 -3.22 5.18
C LEU A 434 -0.16 -3.08 3.81
N TYR A 435 -0.71 -3.75 2.78
CA TYR A 435 -0.21 -3.67 1.40
C TYR A 435 -0.16 -2.23 0.90
N ARG A 436 -1.26 -1.49 1.03
CA ARG A 436 -1.32 -0.05 0.70
C ARG A 436 -0.26 0.74 1.46
N SER A 437 -0.15 0.53 2.77
CA SER A 437 0.72 1.32 3.65
C SER A 437 2.21 1.10 3.36
N TYR A 438 2.65 -0.15 3.16
CA TYR A 438 4.05 -0.39 2.82
C TYR A 438 4.39 0.07 1.39
N GLN A 439 3.44 0.04 0.46
CA GLN A 439 3.65 0.55 -0.90
C GLN A 439 3.78 2.07 -0.95
N VAL A 440 3.16 2.82 -0.03
CA VAL A 440 3.40 4.26 0.18
C VAL A 440 4.86 4.52 0.62
N VAL A 441 5.39 3.71 1.54
CA VAL A 441 6.82 3.77 1.92
C VAL A 441 7.72 3.47 0.72
N LEU A 442 7.41 2.46 -0.09
CA LEU A 442 8.17 2.12 -1.30
C LEU A 442 8.06 3.20 -2.40
N ALA A 443 6.93 3.90 -2.51
CA ALA A 443 6.78 5.03 -3.43
C ALA A 443 7.71 6.20 -3.08
N CYS A 444 8.21 6.27 -1.84
CA CYS A 444 9.19 7.26 -1.36
C CYS A 444 10.65 6.79 -1.53
N GLN A 445 10.93 5.62 -2.13
CA GLN A 445 12.26 5.01 -2.23
C GLN A 445 13.34 5.97 -2.77
N GLU A 446 13.04 6.71 -3.82
CA GLU A 446 14.03 7.61 -4.45
C GLU A 446 14.27 8.90 -3.65
N GLU A 447 13.33 9.34 -2.82
CA GLU A 447 13.53 10.49 -1.93
C GLU A 447 14.27 10.08 -0.66
N MET A 448 14.01 8.88 -0.12
CA MET A 448 14.86 8.27 0.92
C MET A 448 16.31 8.08 0.44
N TRP A 449 16.52 7.82 -0.85
CA TRP A 449 17.87 7.74 -1.45
C TRP A 449 18.56 9.11 -1.56
N GLU A 450 17.85 10.20 -1.86
CA GLU A 450 18.44 11.55 -1.82
C GLU A 450 18.83 11.95 -0.39
N GLU A 451 17.95 11.71 0.60
CA GLU A 451 18.23 11.95 2.02
C GLU A 451 19.41 11.11 2.53
N LEU A 452 19.53 9.83 2.11
CA LEU A 452 20.67 8.99 2.46
C LEU A 452 21.99 9.51 1.84
N LYS A 453 21.96 9.97 0.58
CA LYS A 453 23.13 10.61 -0.05
C LYS A 453 23.54 11.90 0.66
N ASP A 454 22.59 12.71 1.12
CA ASP A 454 22.91 13.89 1.93
C ASP A 454 23.56 13.47 3.26
N ARG A 455 23.01 12.48 3.97
CA ARG A 455 23.64 11.98 5.21
C ARG A 455 25.04 11.44 5.00
N ILE A 456 25.28 10.66 3.94
CA ILE A 456 26.61 10.12 3.62
C ILE A 456 27.64 11.26 3.41
N ARG A 457 27.22 12.36 2.75
CA ARG A 457 28.09 13.50 2.42
C ARG A 457 28.28 14.48 3.58
N ASN A 458 27.19 14.82 4.28
CA ASN A 458 27.11 15.97 5.18
C ASN A 458 26.85 15.61 6.65
N ARG A 459 26.28 14.42 6.93
CA ARG A 459 25.79 14.03 8.27
C ARG A 459 26.19 12.60 8.69
N LYS A 460 27.38 12.11 8.29
CA LYS A 460 27.83 10.70 8.52
C LYS A 460 27.75 10.24 9.98
N ALA A 461 27.76 11.15 10.96
CA ALA A 461 27.52 10.82 12.37
C ALA A 461 26.12 10.22 12.63
N GLU A 462 25.08 10.66 11.92
CA GLU A 462 23.70 10.14 12.02
C GLU A 462 23.56 8.70 11.51
N LEU A 463 24.55 8.20 10.75
CA LEU A 463 24.53 6.88 10.12
C LEU A 463 25.16 5.78 10.99
N LYS A 464 25.98 6.16 11.98
CA LYS A 464 26.67 5.22 12.89
C LYS A 464 25.72 4.31 13.70
N PRO A 465 24.60 4.78 14.28
CA PRO A 465 23.68 3.91 15.02
C PRO A 465 23.02 2.81 14.16
N PHE A 466 23.12 2.90 12.83
CA PHE A 466 22.45 1.99 11.91
C PHE A 466 23.38 0.96 11.23
N GLY A 467 24.65 0.85 11.64
CA GLY A 467 25.63 0.00 10.93
C GLY A 467 25.96 0.51 9.52
N TRP A 468 25.95 1.84 9.37
CA TRP A 468 26.37 2.55 8.17
C TRP A 468 27.56 3.49 8.50
N ASP A 469 28.51 2.89 9.19
CA ASP A 469 29.83 3.37 9.61
C ASP A 469 30.93 2.86 8.68
N ASP A 470 30.91 1.54 8.38
CA ASP A 470 31.88 0.85 7.52
C ASP A 470 31.76 1.27 6.04
N ASP A 471 32.57 2.29 5.71
CA ASP A 471 33.54 2.37 4.61
C ASP A 471 33.73 3.86 4.25
N GLU A 472 34.98 4.26 4.00
CA GLU A 472 35.29 5.65 3.56
C GLU A 472 35.43 5.75 2.03
N GLU A 473 35.41 4.61 1.32
CA GLU A 473 35.64 4.50 -0.12
C GLU A 473 34.50 3.81 -0.92
N LEU A 474 33.33 3.52 -0.31
CA LEU A 474 32.20 2.95 -1.06
C LEU A 474 31.74 3.91 -2.16
N GLU A 475 31.88 3.51 -3.41
CA GLU A 475 31.33 4.24 -4.57
C GLU A 475 29.81 4.46 -4.40
N GLU A 476 29.27 5.54 -4.97
CA GLU A 476 27.81 5.82 -4.92
C GLU A 476 26.99 4.63 -5.45
N LEU A 477 27.54 3.87 -6.40
CA LEU A 477 26.96 2.64 -6.95
C LEU A 477 26.95 1.45 -5.98
N GLN A 478 27.94 1.34 -5.08
CA GLN A 478 27.96 0.31 -4.03
C GLN A 478 27.03 0.70 -2.88
N SER A 479 27.05 1.98 -2.47
CA SER A 479 26.09 2.53 -1.50
C SER A 479 24.64 2.37 -1.97
N ARG A 480 24.36 2.60 -3.26
CA ARG A 480 23.03 2.37 -3.85
C ARG A 480 22.59 0.92 -3.76
N LYS A 481 23.48 -0.04 -4.05
CA LYS A 481 23.20 -1.48 -3.89
C LYS A 481 22.91 -1.85 -2.42
N LYS A 482 23.69 -1.31 -1.46
CA LYS A 482 23.45 -1.52 -0.02
C LYS A 482 22.07 -0.98 0.40
N PHE A 483 21.63 0.15 -0.15
CA PHE A 483 20.30 0.71 0.07
C PHE A 483 19.18 -0.11 -0.58
N GLU A 484 19.33 -0.53 -1.85
CA GLU A 484 18.33 -1.35 -2.55
C GLU A 484 18.10 -2.69 -1.83
N LEU A 485 19.16 -3.32 -1.31
CA LEU A 485 19.06 -4.54 -0.50
C LEU A 485 18.29 -4.32 0.82
N LEU A 486 18.33 -3.13 1.43
CA LEU A 486 17.48 -2.82 2.59
C LEU A 486 16.02 -2.67 2.16
N VAL A 487 15.75 -1.97 1.06
CA VAL A 487 14.38 -1.73 0.55
C VAL A 487 13.71 -3.04 0.12
N ASP A 488 14.42 -3.94 -0.55
CA ASP A 488 13.87 -5.24 -0.93
C ASP A 488 13.74 -6.19 0.27
N ARG A 489 14.62 -6.12 1.27
CA ARG A 489 14.44 -6.81 2.56
C ARG A 489 13.19 -6.34 3.29
N TYR A 490 12.90 -5.04 3.28
CA TYR A 490 11.65 -4.47 3.81
C TYR A 490 10.42 -4.93 3.00
N ARG A 491 10.52 -4.93 1.66
CA ARG A 491 9.49 -5.46 0.76
C ARG A 491 9.16 -6.92 1.09
N THR A 492 10.16 -7.78 1.24
CA THR A 492 9.96 -9.22 1.55
C THR A 492 9.33 -9.42 2.93
N ASP A 493 9.79 -8.70 3.96
CA ASP A 493 9.19 -8.72 5.30
C ASP A 493 7.68 -8.39 5.26
N MET A 494 7.33 -7.30 4.59
CA MET A 494 5.94 -6.87 4.47
C MET A 494 5.11 -7.84 3.64
N GLN A 495 5.68 -8.37 2.54
CA GLN A 495 5.05 -9.43 1.74
C GLN A 495 4.73 -10.67 2.58
N THR A 496 5.65 -11.13 3.42
CA THR A 496 5.43 -12.26 4.34
C THR A 496 4.26 -11.98 5.30
N ARG A 497 4.13 -10.77 5.85
CA ARG A 497 3.00 -10.43 6.74
C ARG A 497 1.68 -10.17 5.99
N THR A 498 1.69 -9.90 4.68
CA THR A 498 0.49 -9.88 3.83
C THR A 498 0.14 -11.25 3.20
N ALA A 499 0.87 -12.33 3.51
CA ALA A 499 0.77 -13.58 2.77
C ALA A 499 -0.46 -14.43 3.14
N LEU A 500 -1.51 -14.36 2.31
CA LEU A 500 -2.81 -15.01 2.54
C LEU A 500 -2.88 -16.53 2.27
N TRP A 501 -1.76 -17.26 2.18
CA TRP A 501 -1.81 -18.70 1.85
C TRP A 501 -2.51 -19.53 2.95
N CYS A 502 -2.38 -19.14 4.22
CA CYS A 502 -3.15 -19.72 5.32
C CYS A 502 -4.66 -19.54 5.11
N SER A 503 -5.06 -18.31 4.76
CA SER A 503 -6.41 -17.92 4.34
C SER A 503 -6.95 -18.69 3.12
N LEU A 504 -6.08 -19.30 2.30
CA LEU A 504 -6.45 -20.20 1.21
C LEU A 504 -6.63 -21.65 1.68
N THR A 505 -5.76 -22.15 2.56
CA THR A 505 -5.93 -23.52 3.11
C THR A 505 -7.26 -23.70 3.86
N GLY A 506 -7.74 -22.65 4.54
CA GLY A 506 -9.06 -22.62 5.18
C GLY A 506 -10.26 -22.69 4.22
N ILE A 507 -10.05 -22.52 2.91
CA ILE A 507 -11.08 -22.72 1.86
C ILE A 507 -10.77 -23.91 0.95
N GLY A 508 -10.02 -24.90 1.46
CA GLY A 508 -9.80 -26.18 0.79
C GLY A 508 -8.67 -26.19 -0.26
N TRP A 509 -7.88 -25.13 -0.38
CA TRP A 509 -6.66 -25.19 -1.20
C TRP A 509 -5.60 -26.02 -0.49
N GLN A 510 -4.96 -26.94 -1.22
CA GLN A 510 -3.80 -27.66 -0.71
C GLN A 510 -2.59 -26.71 -0.61
N PHE A 511 -1.62 -27.08 0.23
CA PHE A 511 -0.34 -26.36 0.29
C PHE A 511 0.34 -26.39 -1.09
N PRO A 512 0.97 -25.28 -1.55
CA PRO A 512 1.82 -25.32 -2.72
C PRO A 512 2.92 -26.39 -2.56
N PRO A 513 3.14 -27.26 -3.56
CA PRO A 513 4.13 -28.32 -3.44
C PRO A 513 5.54 -27.70 -3.29
N ARG A 514 6.16 -27.97 -2.15
CA ARG A 514 7.52 -27.51 -1.83
C ARG A 514 8.54 -28.53 -2.36
N GLU A 515 9.63 -28.04 -2.93
CA GLU A 515 10.75 -28.90 -3.33
C GLU A 515 11.43 -29.52 -2.08
N PRO A 516 11.95 -30.75 -2.17
CA PRO A 516 12.61 -31.41 -1.06
C PRO A 516 13.95 -30.73 -0.73
N LEU A 517 14.05 -30.16 0.47
CA LEU A 517 15.25 -29.48 0.96
C LEU A 517 16.43 -30.44 1.07
N SER A 518 17.65 -29.93 0.86
CA SER A 518 18.85 -30.66 1.28
C SER A 518 18.91 -30.74 2.82
N LYS A 519 19.69 -31.69 3.33
CA LYS A 519 19.88 -31.86 4.79
C LYS A 519 20.38 -30.59 5.49
N ALA A 520 21.14 -29.74 4.80
CA ALA A 520 21.63 -28.48 5.36
C ALA A 520 20.52 -27.43 5.48
N GLU A 521 19.68 -27.32 4.44
CA GLU A 521 18.55 -26.37 4.41
C GLU A 521 17.45 -26.79 5.39
N LEU A 522 17.17 -28.09 5.54
CA LEU A 522 16.24 -28.57 6.57
C LEU A 522 16.72 -28.23 7.97
N ILE A 523 17.99 -28.47 8.31
CA ILE A 523 18.53 -28.16 9.65
C ILE A 523 18.41 -26.65 9.95
N GLU A 524 18.64 -25.80 8.94
CA GLU A 524 18.50 -24.35 9.09
C GLU A 524 17.02 -23.93 9.19
N GLU A 525 16.10 -24.53 8.43
CA GLU A 525 14.66 -24.25 8.56
C GLU A 525 14.07 -24.75 9.89
N GLU A 526 14.48 -25.92 10.38
CA GLU A 526 14.11 -26.42 11.71
C GLU A 526 14.64 -25.50 12.82
N ARG A 527 15.90 -25.03 12.71
CA ARG A 527 16.50 -24.07 13.64
C ARG A 527 15.75 -22.73 13.65
N ILE A 528 15.45 -22.18 12.47
CA ILE A 528 14.67 -20.93 12.35
C ILE A 528 13.27 -21.14 12.91
N ARG A 529 12.59 -22.25 12.59
CA ARG A 529 11.26 -22.59 13.11
C ARG A 529 11.25 -22.65 14.64
N ALA A 530 12.22 -23.33 15.24
CA ALA A 530 12.35 -23.43 16.70
C ALA A 530 12.55 -22.05 17.34
N ALA A 531 13.50 -21.26 16.82
CA ALA A 531 13.77 -19.91 17.33
C ALA A 531 12.58 -18.94 17.17
N MET A 532 11.78 -19.08 16.11
CA MET A 532 10.55 -18.28 15.93
C MET A 532 9.43 -18.68 16.90
N LEU A 533 9.28 -19.97 17.22
CA LEU A 533 8.31 -20.45 18.21
C LEU A 533 8.71 -20.04 19.64
N GLU A 534 10.00 -20.14 19.95
CA GLU A 534 10.56 -19.66 21.22
C GLU A 534 10.41 -18.14 21.38
N ALA A 535 10.84 -17.36 20.40
CA ALA A 535 10.74 -15.89 20.44
C ALA A 535 9.27 -15.42 20.55
N ARG A 536 8.33 -16.10 19.88
CA ARG A 536 6.89 -15.82 20.02
C ARG A 536 6.37 -16.06 21.44
N ALA A 537 6.84 -17.12 22.12
CA ALA A 537 6.37 -17.46 23.47
C ALA A 537 6.76 -16.40 24.52
N TYR A 538 7.89 -15.71 24.33
CA TYR A 538 8.31 -14.59 25.19
C TYR A 538 7.67 -13.24 24.78
N ALA A 539 7.34 -13.06 23.50
CA ALA A 539 6.80 -11.82 22.94
C ALA A 539 5.49 -11.34 23.59
N GLU A 540 4.62 -12.26 24.00
CA GLU A 540 3.31 -11.96 24.59
C GLU A 540 3.38 -11.19 25.94
N SER A 541 4.60 -10.95 26.46
CA SER A 541 4.86 -10.15 27.66
C SER A 541 5.59 -8.81 27.43
N ASP A 542 6.10 -8.55 26.21
CA ASP A 542 7.01 -7.42 25.92
C ASP A 542 6.59 -6.58 24.69
N ASP A 543 5.82 -7.16 23.75
CA ASP A 543 5.16 -6.36 22.70
C ASP A 543 4.05 -5.48 23.33
N GLY A 544 4.21 -4.16 23.23
CA GLY A 544 3.21 -3.19 23.67
C GLY A 544 1.90 -3.20 22.83
N PRO A 545 0.96 -2.26 23.07
CA PRO A 545 -0.33 -2.24 22.37
C PRO A 545 -0.14 -2.22 20.84
N PRO A 546 -0.90 -3.03 20.08
CA PRO A 546 -0.65 -3.27 18.67
C PRO A 546 -0.76 -1.97 17.87
N GLN A 547 0.30 -1.59 17.18
CA GLN A 547 0.31 -0.36 16.38
C GLN A 547 -0.47 -0.53 15.07
N PRO A 548 -1.21 0.51 14.62
CA PRO A 548 -1.85 0.50 13.32
C PRO A 548 -0.83 0.56 12.18
N CYS A 549 -1.15 -0.05 11.03
CA CYS A 549 -0.41 0.15 9.79
C CYS A 549 -0.82 1.44 9.06
N ARG A 550 -2.03 1.93 9.37
CA ARG A 550 -2.68 3.12 8.82
C ARG A 550 -3.68 3.65 9.85
N SER A 551 -3.73 4.97 10.02
CA SER A 551 -4.83 5.66 10.71
C SER A 551 -5.39 6.71 9.76
N LEU A 552 -6.72 6.88 9.73
CA LEU A 552 -7.41 7.87 8.89
C LEU A 552 -8.37 8.71 9.74
N ARG A 553 -8.67 9.94 9.32
CA ARG A 553 -9.73 10.76 9.91
C ARG A 553 -10.44 11.60 8.86
N VAL A 554 -11.74 11.80 9.06
CA VAL A 554 -12.57 12.75 8.30
C VAL A 554 -12.99 13.92 9.18
N LEU A 555 -12.99 15.12 8.61
CA LEU A 555 -13.45 16.39 9.18
C LEU A 555 -14.47 17.00 8.22
N VAL A 556 -15.58 17.51 8.71
CA VAL A 556 -16.58 18.26 7.93
C VAL A 556 -16.83 19.59 8.61
N GLY A 557 -16.92 20.69 7.86
CA GLY A 557 -17.11 22.04 8.41
C GLY A 557 -17.65 23.02 7.39
N TYR A 558 -18.35 24.06 7.86
CA TYR A 558 -19.12 24.98 7.03
C TYR A 558 -18.55 26.41 7.12
N LYS A 559 -18.65 27.18 6.04
CA LYS A 559 -18.35 28.63 6.07
C LYS A 559 -19.40 29.36 6.89
N ALA A 560 -18.94 30.35 7.67
CA ALA A 560 -19.77 31.22 8.50
C ALA A 560 -20.61 32.22 7.70
#